data_AF-A0A4V2TNY0-F1
#
_entry.id   AF-A0A4V2TNY0-F1
#
_cell.length_a   1.000
_cell.length_b   1.000
_cell.length_c   1.000
_cell.angle_alpha   90.00
_cell.angle_beta   90.00
_cell.angle_gamma   90.00
#
_symmetry.space_group_name_H-M   'P 1'
#
loop_
_entity.id
_entity.type
_entity.pdbx_description
1 polymer ?
#
loop_
_entity_poly.entity_id
_entity_poly.type
_entity_poly.pdbx_seq_one_letter_code
_entity_poly.pdbx_strand_id
1 'polypeptide(L)' 'MKKRHTDQFKHLPPEQQFTCLKMLQRVEETPLDHGITGVAVSVMMKDGHTATLSKFIAQPDEISILVSWEKERE' A
#
# COMPACT_ATOMS: atom_id res chain seq x y z
N MET A 1 -4.59 12.15 -0.29
CA MET A 1 -5.07 10.85 -0.80
C MET A 1 -5.84 10.98 -2.10
N LYS A 2 -5.25 10.48 -3.20
CA LYS A 2 -5.87 10.45 -4.53
C LYS A 2 -6.99 9.39 -4.56
N LYS A 3 -8.19 9.75 -5.02
CA LYS A 3 -9.40 8.89 -5.06
C LYS A 3 -9.17 7.54 -5.78
N ARG A 4 -8.30 7.53 -6.81
CA ARG A 4 -7.93 6.31 -7.55
C ARG A 4 -7.21 5.27 -6.70
N HIS A 5 -6.41 5.69 -5.71
CA HIS A 5 -5.66 4.78 -4.84
C HIS A 5 -6.56 4.18 -3.76
N THR A 6 -7.49 4.97 -3.22
CA THR A 6 -8.44 4.51 -2.18
C THR A 6 -9.43 3.48 -2.73
N ASP A 7 -9.78 3.58 -4.01
CA ASP A 7 -10.68 2.66 -4.68
C ASP A 7 -10.09 1.25 -4.80
N GLN A 8 -8.76 1.11 -4.76
CA GLN A 8 -8.10 -0.20 -4.82
C GLN A 8 -8.35 -1.06 -3.59
N PHE A 9 -8.78 -0.49 -2.46
CA PHE A 9 -9.02 -1.25 -1.21
C PHE A 9 -10.49 -1.57 -0.97
N LYS A 10 -11.41 -1.18 -1.88
CA LYS A 10 -12.86 -1.37 -1.70
C LYS A 10 -13.31 -2.82 -1.61
N HIS A 11 -12.49 -3.74 -2.11
CA HIS A 11 -12.78 -5.17 -2.08
C HIS A 11 -12.36 -5.84 -0.75
N LEU A 12 -11.65 -5.11 0.12
CA LEU A 12 -11.20 -5.61 1.42
C LEU A 12 -12.28 -5.38 2.50
N PRO A 13 -12.32 -6.20 3.55
CA PRO A 13 -13.09 -5.94 4.76
C PRO A 13 -12.79 -4.55 5.36
N PRO A 14 -13.76 -3.89 6.04
CA PRO A 14 -13.61 -2.51 6.52
C PRO A 14 -12.37 -2.25 7.38
N GLU A 15 -12.01 -3.18 8.28
CA GLU A 15 -10.83 -3.05 9.15
C GLU A 15 -9.51 -3.10 8.36
N GLN A 16 -9.44 -3.98 7.34
CA GLN A 16 -8.30 -4.10 6.46
C GLN A 16 -8.20 -2.89 5.52
N GLN A 17 -9.33 -2.41 5.01
CA GLN A 17 -9.42 -1.20 4.21
C GLN A 17 -8.89 0.01 4.99
N PHE A 18 -9.34 0.20 6.23
CA PHE A 18 -8.87 1.29 7.08
C PHE A 18 -7.35 1.24 7.29
N THR A 19 -6.80 0.06 7.56
CA THR A 19 -5.37 -0.14 7.75
C THR A 19 -4.58 0.20 6.48
N CYS A 20 -5.03 -0.28 5.31
CA CYS A 20 -4.40 0.04 4.02
C CYS A 20 -4.45 1.53 3.70
N LEU A 21 -5.57 2.21 3.99
CA LEU A 21 -5.71 3.65 3.81
C LEU A 21 -4.76 4.44 4.71
N LYS A 22 -4.56 4.02 5.97
CA LYS A 22 -3.58 4.64 6.86
C LYS A 22 -2.15 4.45 6.38
N MET A 23 -1.82 3.27 5.85
CA MET A 23 -0.48 3.03 5.30
C MET A 23 -0.26 3.80 3.99
N LEU A 24 -1.29 3.91 3.14
CA LEU A 24 -1.26 4.77 1.95
C LEU A 24 -0.97 6.22 2.32
N GLN A 25 -1.68 6.76 3.32
CA GLN A 25 -1.42 8.10 3.84
C GLN A 25 0.04 8.25 4.27
N ARG A 26 0.58 7.27 5.01
CA ARG A 26 1.96 7.30 5.48
C ARG A 26 2.99 7.27 4.34
N VAL A 27 2.75 6.48 3.29
CA VAL A 27 3.60 6.45 2.10
C VAL A 27 3.52 7.76 1.31
N GLU A 28 2.32 8.35 1.16
CA GLU A 28 2.12 9.67 0.53
C GLU A 28 2.95 10.75 1.25
N GLU A 29 2.85 10.78 2.58
CA GLU A 29 3.47 11.79 3.46
C GLU A 29 4.97 11.55 3.70
N THR A 30 5.51 10.37 3.39
CA THR A 30 6.94 10.10 3.58
C THR A 30 7.76 10.92 2.57
N PRO A 31 8.62 11.85 3.04
CA PRO A 31 9.56 12.55 2.18
C PRO A 31 10.62 11.55 1.70
N LEU A 32 10.93 11.59 0.41
CA LEU A 32 12.04 10.84 -0.17
C LEU A 32 13.22 11.78 -0.32
N ASP A 33 13.84 12.13 0.80
CA ASP A 33 15.02 12.97 0.87
C ASP A 33 16.27 12.17 1.25
N HIS A 34 17.43 12.84 1.13
CA HIS A 34 18.69 12.46 1.76
C HIS A 34 19.10 10.98 1.60
N GLY A 35 19.27 10.54 0.35
CA GLY A 35 19.78 9.19 0.04
C GLY A 35 18.73 8.07 0.10
N ILE A 36 17.46 8.40 0.38
CA ILE A 36 16.35 7.44 0.31
C ILE A 36 15.82 7.37 -1.13
N THR A 37 15.98 6.21 -1.77
CA THR A 37 15.50 5.98 -3.15
C THR A 37 14.01 5.63 -3.21
N GLY A 38 13.43 5.15 -2.11
CA GLY A 38 12.02 4.80 -2.05
C GLY A 38 11.60 4.28 -0.69
N VAL A 39 10.29 4.15 -0.52
CA VAL A 39 9.65 3.56 0.66
C VAL A 39 8.66 2.51 0.19
N ALA A 40 8.60 1.39 0.90
CA ALA A 40 7.58 0.37 0.71
C ALA A 40 7.04 -0.06 2.08
N VAL A 41 5.72 -0.21 2.17
CA VAL A 41 5.02 -0.68 3.37
C VAL A 41 4.16 -1.85 2.97
N SER A 42 4.27 -2.96 3.70
CA SER A 42 3.43 -4.14 3.50
C SER A 42 2.52 -4.35 4.69
N VAL A 43 1.22 -4.47 4.43
CA VAL A 43 0.19 -4.84 5.39
C VAL A 43 -0.09 -6.32 5.21
N MET A 44 0.32 -7.14 6.18
CA MET A 44 -0.13 -8.53 6.27
C MET A 44 -1.48 -8.58 6.94
N MET A 45 -2.42 -9.24 6.28
CA MET A 45 -3.79 -9.44 6.72
C MET A 45 -3.91 -10.83 7.35
N LYS A 46 -4.93 -11.02 8.19
CA LYS A 46 -5.13 -12.28 8.97
C LYS A 46 -5.45 -13.49 8.10
N ASP A 47 -5.91 -13.27 6.88
CA ASP A 47 -6.27 -14.25 5.87
C ASP A 47 -5.08 -14.66 4.97
N GLY A 48 -3.87 -14.21 5.30
CA GLY A 48 -2.67 -14.48 4.50
C GLY A 48 -2.52 -13.53 3.30
N HIS A 49 -3.45 -12.59 3.09
CA HIS A 49 -3.31 -11.58 2.05
C HIS A 49 -2.29 -10.52 2.46
N THR A 50 -1.61 -9.95 1.48
CA THR A 50 -0.68 -8.85 1.70
C THR A 50 -0.97 -7.71 0.75
N ALA A 51 -1.03 -6.49 1.28
CA ALA A 51 -1.06 -5.27 0.48
C ALA A 51 0.25 -4.51 0.66
N THR A 52 1.04 -4.42 -0.41
CA THR A 52 2.27 -3.64 -0.46
C THR A 52 2.01 -2.31 -1.18
N LEU A 53 2.39 -1.22 -0.55
CA LEU A 53 2.33 0.13 -1.10
C LEU A 53 3.74 0.68 -1.19
N SER A 54 4.12 1.22 -2.34
CA SER A 54 5.47 1.75 -2.56
C SER A 54 5.50 3.06 -3.32
N LYS A 55 6.47 3.90 -3.00
CA LYS A 55 6.75 5.19 -3.64
C LYS A 55 8.26 5.29 -3.85
N PHE A 56 8.68 5.70 -5.03
CA PHE A 56 10.09 5.79 -5.41
C PHE A 56 10.45 7.20 -5.87
N ILE A 57 11.70 7.61 -5.63
CA ILE A 57 12.18 8.96 -5.97
C ILE A 57 12.23 9.20 -7.49
N ALA A 58 12.35 8.12 -8.26
CA ALA A 58 12.28 8.18 -9.73
C ALA A 58 10.90 8.60 -10.23
N GLN A 59 9.84 8.35 -9.45
CA GLN A 59 8.44 8.68 -9.78
C GLN A 59 7.68 9.09 -8.49
N PRO A 60 7.97 10.27 -7.92
CA PRO A 60 7.52 10.64 -6.57
C PRO A 60 6.00 10.90 -6.49
N ASP A 61 5.34 11.16 -7.62
CA ASP A 61 3.89 11.35 -7.71
C ASP A 61 3.09 10.04 -7.87
N GLU A 62 3.80 8.94 -8.10
CA GLU A 62 3.22 7.62 -8.32
C GLU A 62 3.34 6.76 -7.06
N ILE A 63 2.24 6.08 -6.72
CA ILE A 63 2.23 5.06 -5.67
C ILE A 63 1.78 3.77 -6.31
N SER A 64 2.66 2.77 -6.29
CA SER A 64 2.34 1.43 -6.72
C SER A 64 1.70 0.69 -5.55
N ILE A 65 0.60 -0.01 -5.83
CA ILE A 65 -0.11 -0.84 -4.86
C ILE A 65 -0.16 -2.25 -5.45
N LEU A 66 0.38 -3.22 -4.73
CA LEU A 66 0.34 -4.63 -5.05
C LEU A 66 -0.46 -5.34 -3.96
N VAL A 67 -1.52 -6.03 -4.35
CA VAL A 67 -2.28 -6.90 -3.44
C VAL A 67 -2.03 -8.34 -3.87
N SER A 68 -1.41 -9.13 -2.99
CA SER A 68 -1.17 -10.55 -3.18
C SER A 68 -2.08 -11.39 -2.28
N TRP A 69 -2.55 -12.48 -2.83
CA TRP A 69 -3.38 -13.47 -2.15
C TRP A 69 -2.51 -14.72 -2.03
N GLU A 70 -2.30 -15.24 -0.82
CA GLU A 70 -1.87 -16.63 -0.72
C GLU A 70 -3.01 -17.47 -1.29
N LYS A 71 -2.77 -18.18 -2.40
CA LYS A 71 -3.68 -19.24 -2.81
C LYS A 71 -3.76 -20.19 -1.63
N GLU A 72 -4.97 -20.45 -1.14
CA GLU A 72 -5.22 -21.60 -0.27
C GLU A 72 -4.50 -22.79 -0.93
N ARG A 73 -3.53 -23.35 -0.20
CA ARG A 73 -2.90 -24.60 -0.62
C ARG A 73 -4.03 -25.63 -0.61
N GLU A 74 -4.50 -26.00 -1.80
CA GLU A 74 -5.29 -27.22 -2.03
C GLU A 74 -4.55 -28.45 -1.46
#